data_AF-A0A645GVB0-F1
#
_entry.id   AF-A0A645GVB0-F1
#
_cell.length_a   1.000
_cell.length_b   1.000
_cell.length_c   1.000
_cell.angle_alpha   90.00
_cell.angle_beta   90.00
_cell.angle_gamma   90.00
#
_symmetry.space_group_name_H-M   'P 1'
#
loop_
_entity.id
_entity.type
_entity.pdbx_description
1 polymer ?
#
loop_
_entity_poly.entity_id
_entity_poly.type
_entity_poly.pdbx_seq_one_letter_code
_entity_poly.pdbx_strand_id
1 'polypeptide(L)' 'MGYCITIDKIINTSGNSNLCFKPLSPKLNISLNIVWKKYQVFSKATEKFIIALQQKF' A
#
# COMPACT_ATOMS: atom_id res chain seq x y z
N MET A 1 -15.28 17.88 -14.66
CA MET A 1 -14.03 17.21 -14.21
C MET A 1 -14.29 16.61 -12.84
N GLY A 2 -14.03 15.32 -12.65
CA GLY A 2 -14.12 14.65 -11.36
C GLY A 2 -12.72 14.40 -10.79
N TYR A 3 -12.55 14.55 -9.49
CA TYR A 3 -11.31 14.27 -8.78
C TYR A 3 -11.61 13.29 -7.64
N CYS A 4 -10.66 12.40 -7.37
CA CYS A 4 -10.70 11.50 -6.23
C CYS A 4 -9.46 11.73 -5.37
N ILE A 5 -9.64 11.81 -4.06
CA ILE A 5 -8.53 11.81 -3.10
C ILE A 5 -8.27 10.35 -2.74
N THR A 6 -7.06 9.88 -3.05
CA THR A 6 -6.67 8.48 -2.84
C THR A 6 -5.19 8.39 -2.47
N ILE A 7 -4.77 7.20 -2.05
CA ILE A 7 -3.36 6.89 -1.75
C ILE A 7 -2.65 6.58 -3.08
N ASP A 8 -1.39 7.02 -3.18
CA ASP A 8 -0.53 6.72 -4.31
C ASP A 8 -0.45 5.20 -4.57
N LYS A 9 -0.40 4.81 -5.85
CA LYS A 9 -0.28 3.41 -6.33
C LYS A 9 -1.43 2.44 -5.99
N ILE A 10 -2.56 2.90 -5.44
CA ILE A 10 -3.77 2.05 -5.29
C ILE A 10 -4.50 1.88 -6.63
N ILE A 11 -4.64 2.96 -7.39
CA ILE A 11 -5.32 2.95 -8.70
C ILE A 11 -4.26 2.79 -9.78
N ASN A 12 -4.51 1.91 -10.76
CA ASN A 12 -3.63 1.76 -11.90
C ASN A 12 -3.71 2.99 -12.82
N THR A 13 -2.69 3.85 -12.73
CA THR A 13 -2.49 5.02 -13.60
C THR A 13 -1.41 4.79 -14.67
N SER A 14 -0.96 3.54 -14.86
CA SER A 14 0.07 3.17 -15.83
C SER A 14 -0.53 2.60 -17.12
N GLY A 15 0.27 2.53 -18.19
CA GLY A 15 -0.18 2.04 -19.50
C GLY A 15 -1.12 3.03 -20.19
N ASN A 16 -2.19 2.51 -20.81
CA ASN A 16 -3.16 3.32 -21.57
C ASN A 16 -4.25 3.94 -20.69
N SER A 17 -3.97 4.18 -19.40
CA SER A 17 -4.93 4.77 -18.46
C SER A 17 -5.06 6.28 -18.69
N ASN A 18 -6.28 6.79 -18.78
CA ASN A 18 -6.54 8.24 -18.85
C ASN A 18 -6.45 8.92 -17.46
N LEU A 19 -6.02 8.19 -16.42
CA LEU A 19 -5.89 8.68 -15.05
C LEU A 19 -4.44 9.07 -14.75
N CYS A 20 -4.26 10.14 -13.99
CA CYS A 20 -2.95 10.58 -13.49
C CYS A 20 -3.02 10.85 -11.98
N PHE A 21 -2.02 10.40 -11.24
CA PHE A 21 -1.87 10.72 -9.83
C PHE A 21 -1.21 12.09 -9.68
N LYS A 22 -1.89 13.02 -9.02
CA LYS A 22 -1.35 14.35 -8.71
C LYS A 22 -1.10 14.46 -7.20
N PRO A 23 0.17 14.54 -6.75
CA PRO A 23 0.46 14.71 -5.33
C PRO A 23 -0.04 16.07 -4.83
N LEU A 24 -0.49 16.10 -3.58
CA LEU A 24 -0.86 17.34 -2.90
C LEU A 24 0.39 18.17 -2.55
N SER A 25 0.22 19.49 -2.49
CA SER A 25 1.21 20.42 -1.97
C SER A 25 0.59 21.21 -0.81
N PRO A 26 1.09 21.07 0.43
CA PRO A 26 2.25 20.26 0.85
C PRO A 26 2.00 18.74 0.74
N LYS A 27 3.07 17.95 0.65
CA LYS A 27 2.97 16.48 0.58
C LYS A 27 2.37 15.92 1.86
N LEU A 28 1.36 15.07 1.70
CA LEU A 28 0.77 14.28 2.79
C LEU A 28 1.22 12.82 2.62
N ASN A 29 2.02 12.33 3.56
CA ASN A 29 2.49 10.94 3.58
C ASN A 29 1.75 10.15 4.66
N ILE A 30 1.51 8.87 4.41
CA ILE A 30 0.85 7.95 5.35
C ILE A 30 1.74 6.72 5.49
N SER A 31 1.93 6.24 6.73
CA SER A 31 2.61 4.99 7.00
C SER A 31 1.65 3.80 6.84
N LEU A 32 2.06 2.80 6.08
CA LEU A 32 1.35 1.52 5.98
C LEU A 32 1.80 0.60 7.12
N ASN A 33 0.85 0.03 7.84
CA ASN A 33 1.11 -0.90 8.92
C ASN A 33 0.39 -2.22 8.65
N ILE A 34 1.08 -3.34 8.89
CA ILE A 34 0.47 -4.67 8.91
C ILE A 34 0.15 -4.99 10.36
N VAL A 35 -1.11 -5.33 10.65
CA VAL A 35 -1.61 -5.51 12.02
C VAL A 35 -2.24 -6.88 12.22
N TRP A 36 -2.13 -7.41 13.43
CA TRP A 36 -2.70 -8.70 13.85
C TRP A 36 -3.09 -8.69 15.34
N LYS A 37 -3.82 -9.71 15.78
CA LYS A 37 -4.19 -9.88 17.20
C LYS A 37 -2.94 -10.11 18.05
N LYS A 38 -2.90 -9.54 19.27
CA LYS A 38 -1.75 -9.60 20.20
C LYS A 38 -1.19 -11.01 20.44
N TYR A 39 -2.01 -12.05 20.33
CA TYR A 39 -1.63 -13.46 20.52
C TYR A 39 -1.88 -14.31 19.27
N GLN A 40 -1.73 -13.71 18.09
CA GLN A 40 -1.88 -14.43 16.82
C GLN A 40 -0.77 -15.48 16.67
N VAL A 41 -1.15 -16.76 16.64
CA VAL A 41 -0.25 -17.83 16.23
C VAL A 41 -0.18 -17.83 14.70
N PHE A 42 1.04 -17.71 14.16
CA PHE A 42 1.27 -17.76 12.72
C PHE A 42 1.51 -19.19 12.25
N SER A 43 1.00 -19.51 11.07
CA SER A 43 1.41 -20.72 10.37
C SER A 43 2.83 -20.54 9.81
N LYS A 44 3.55 -21.65 9.55
CA LYS A 44 4.86 -21.60 8.88
C LYS A 44 4.82 -20.86 7.54
N ALA A 45 3.71 -20.96 6.80
CA ALA A 45 3.53 -20.22 5.55
C ALA A 45 3.43 -18.71 5.78
N THR A 46 2.70 -18.29 6.81
CA THR A 46 2.55 -16.88 7.17
C THR A 46 3.87 -16.28 7.66
N GLU A 47 4.64 -17.00 8.47
CA GLU A 47 5.98 -16.57 8.89
C GLU A 47 6.90 -16.33 7.70
N LYS A 48 6.95 -17.28 6.75
CA LYS A 48 7.73 -17.13 5.51
C LYS A 48 7.26 -15.95 4.67
N PHE A 49 5.95 -15.72 4.59
CA PHE A 49 5.39 -14.57 3.89
C PHE A 49 5.80 -13.25 4.54
N ILE A 50 5.72 -13.12 5.87
CA ILE A 50 6.13 -11.91 6.59
C ILE A 50 7.61 -11.62 6.36
N ILE A 51 8.47 -12.64 6.44
CA ILE A 51 9.91 -12.50 6.16
C ILE A 51 10.14 -12.00 4.73
N ALA A 52 9.49 -12.61 3.74
CA ALA A 52 9.61 -12.21 2.34
C ALA A 52 9.11 -10.77 2.10
N LEU A 53 8.07 -10.36 2.82
CA LEU A 53 7.51 -9.01 2.75
C LEU A 53 8.49 -7.98 3.31
N GLN A 54 9.11 -8.25 4.46
CA GLN A 54 10.14 -7.39 5.08
C GLN A 54 11.44 -7.27 4.27
N GLN A 55 11.74 -8.24 3.39
CA GLN A 55 12.91 -8.17 2.51
C GLN A 55 12.67 -7.35 1.24
N LYS A 56 11.40 -7.20 0.83
CA LYS A 56 11.02 -6.60 -0.45
C LYS A 56 10.66 -5.12 -0.35
N PHE A 57 10.35 -4.63 0.84
CA PHE A 57 9.94 -3.25 1.15
C PHE A 57 10.82 -2.67 2.25
#